data_AF-A0A2G8JMB1-F1
#
_entry.id   AF-A0A2G8JMB1-F1
#
_cell.length_a   1.000
_cell.length_b   1.000
_cell.length_c   1.000
_cell.angle_alpha   90.00
_cell.angle_beta   90.00
_cell.angle_gamma   90.00
#
_symmetry.space_group_name_H-M   'P 1'
#
loop_
_entity.id
_entity.type
_entity.pdbx_description
1 polymer ?
#
loop_
_entity_poly.entity_id
_entity_poly.type
_entity_poly.pdbx_seq_one_letter_code
_entity_poly.pdbx_strand_id
1 'polypeptide(L)'
;MAARMEEHKGDKGNDSSFNCEDAGLLHDSGRKGRVEHHVLGYYRRVHEALQDGFQETHEQEMFLENVFKQTEEQEVKLCQNQTISRILEEILPLGKSSQLLTFFKGLLSDSETIMYDRFGAHVLQTTMTLSLEFAAKQDEADAFNALLLNLSQSVRDQLESVVTDTYASHVLRTLLQVFGGLQVAEKVTRSKLSREQQQRDLIQETRVILENRPETYQNEFLLLQSELMKSKQLEVTVKKSKKKIQWALTLPDAVVNPISSHLIETIIDVASDDILKDLTETCFNGLLLKLAKTPVANFILQRIISKTVQSESMDQIMTELTKGFHKILAANNTGVLLQLAETCFLFPAHQETFVKSLLEALKGFTPEERQLKAIILIGSLQSFEVLFPSEDDENSNSGTGEVKPKGIEVKLHGSLLLQSLLKFQNKRIVVNGFMALSTEELKTIICQPAGSYLLEHFMSNERIKDKKKEQLINTMKNDLFSICCDKSGSRAMESVFKMSSIKMKTIIAEVLAKKETQLHSDRFGCFVHRTCQLSQFKHRRNAWTSIMTKDDKKRKLFADLIGEAPKDTNRTLGNRKKQKNSSHHEGPS
;
A
#
# COMPACT_ATOMS: atom_id res chain seq x y z
N MET A 1 -4.56 2.48 69.67
CA MET A 1 -3.84 3.78 69.60
C MET A 1 -2.90 3.71 68.40
N ALA A 2 -3.12 4.61 67.42
CA ALA A 2 -2.29 5.03 66.28
C ALA A 2 -1.16 4.08 65.78
N ALA A 3 -1.21 3.50 64.57
CA ALA A 3 -1.14 4.09 63.22
C ALA A 3 0.28 4.47 62.74
N ARG A 4 0.86 3.66 61.83
CA ARG A 4 1.66 4.09 60.67
C ARG A 4 1.96 2.88 59.77
N MET A 5 1.23 2.76 58.67
CA MET A 5 1.59 1.97 57.49
C MET A 5 1.51 2.93 56.30
N GLU A 6 2.64 3.12 55.62
CA GLU A 6 2.72 3.79 54.33
C GLU A 6 2.43 2.77 53.23
N GLU A 7 1.38 3.00 52.44
CA GLU A 7 1.14 2.31 51.18
C GLU A 7 1.11 3.34 50.04
N HIS A 8 1.96 3.08 49.04
CA HIS A 8 1.95 3.69 47.72
C HIS A 8 0.58 3.48 47.04
N LYS A 9 -0.12 4.57 46.71
CA LYS A 9 -1.25 4.53 45.78
C LYS A 9 -0.76 4.80 44.35
N GLY A 10 -1.06 3.85 43.48
CA GLY A 10 -1.01 3.98 42.04
C GLY A 10 -2.15 4.86 41.52
N ASP A 11 -1.82 5.67 40.52
CA ASP A 11 -2.73 6.54 39.78
C ASP A 11 -3.39 5.73 38.66
N LYS A 12 -4.73 5.60 38.72
CA LYS A 12 -5.57 5.08 37.64
C LYS A 12 -6.65 6.11 37.36
N GLY A 13 -6.57 6.62 36.12
CA GLY A 13 -7.59 7.25 35.29
C GLY A 13 -8.89 7.69 35.97
N ASN A 14 -9.07 9.01 36.05
CA ASN A 14 -10.36 9.62 36.31
C ASN A 14 -10.90 10.22 34.99
N ASP A 15 -12.04 9.69 34.55
CA ASP A 15 -12.95 10.33 33.62
C ASP A 15 -13.24 11.75 34.12
N SER A 16 -12.96 12.76 33.30
CA SER A 16 -13.32 14.15 33.58
C SER A 16 -14.38 14.61 32.57
N SER A 17 -15.63 14.46 33.01
CA SER A 17 -16.74 15.30 32.62
C SER A 17 -16.33 16.77 32.74
N PHE A 18 -16.28 17.49 31.62
CA PHE A 18 -16.04 18.92 31.58
C PHE A 18 -17.29 19.68 32.06
N ASN A 19 -17.22 20.26 33.25
CA ASN A 19 -18.11 21.33 33.68
C ASN A 19 -17.45 22.69 33.39
N CYS A 20 -18.24 23.59 32.84
CA CYS A 20 -17.90 24.96 32.47
C CYS A 20 -18.58 25.91 33.47
N GLU A 21 -17.83 26.91 33.95
CA GLU A 21 -18.22 28.16 34.67
C GLU A 21 -16.98 28.52 35.52
N ASP A 22 -16.37 29.71 35.55
CA ASP A 22 -16.76 31.07 35.17
C ASP A 22 -15.47 31.98 35.20
N ALA A 23 -15.62 33.23 34.76
CA ALA A 23 -14.72 34.40 34.83
C ALA A 23 -13.67 34.57 33.71
N GLY A 24 -13.56 35.69 32.99
CA GLY A 24 -14.31 36.93 33.01
C GLY A 24 -13.64 37.95 32.08
N LEU A 25 -14.45 38.61 31.24
CA LEU A 25 -14.23 39.93 30.63
C LEU A 25 -12.88 40.20 29.93
N LEU A 26 -12.71 39.65 28.73
CA LEU A 26 -11.86 40.23 27.69
C LEU A 26 -12.61 40.15 26.35
N HIS A 27 -12.62 41.27 25.63
CA HIS A 27 -13.20 41.53 24.30
C HIS A 27 -13.68 40.29 23.50
N ASP A 28 -14.96 40.29 23.15
CA ASP A 28 -15.65 39.33 22.28
C ASP A 28 -15.18 39.44 20.82
N SER A 29 -13.93 39.03 20.54
CA SER A 29 -13.53 38.56 19.22
C SER A 29 -13.75 37.04 19.17
N GLY A 30 -14.98 36.66 18.84
CA GLY A 30 -15.52 35.31 18.93
C GLY A 30 -14.61 34.20 18.36
N ARG A 31 -14.56 33.07 19.07
CA ARG A 31 -13.87 31.85 18.62
C ARG A 31 -14.34 31.44 17.21
N LYS A 32 -13.41 31.13 16.30
CA LYS A 32 -13.69 30.61 14.95
C LYS A 32 -14.72 29.48 14.98
N GLY A 33 -15.68 29.49 14.05
CA GLY A 33 -16.73 28.45 13.96
C GLY A 33 -17.76 28.42 15.10
N ARG A 34 -17.80 29.43 15.98
CA ARG A 34 -18.85 29.53 17.00
C ARG A 34 -20.17 29.90 16.34
N VAL A 35 -21.14 29.01 16.47
CA VAL A 35 -22.52 29.21 16.01
C VAL A 35 -23.44 29.35 17.22
N GLU A 36 -24.60 29.96 17.01
CA GLU A 36 -25.62 30.03 18.04
C GLU A 36 -26.19 28.64 18.35
N HIS A 37 -26.64 28.44 19.60
CA HIS A 37 -27.13 27.13 20.05
C HIS A 37 -28.32 26.63 19.21
N HIS A 38 -29.17 27.54 18.74
CA HIS A 38 -30.31 27.20 17.90
C HIS A 38 -29.88 26.70 16.51
N VAL A 39 -28.82 27.27 15.92
CA VAL A 39 -28.22 26.82 14.64
C VAL A 39 -27.61 25.43 14.79
N LEU A 40 -26.84 25.20 15.86
CA LEU A 40 -26.28 23.87 16.13
C LEU A 40 -27.38 22.83 16.36
N GLY A 41 -28.44 23.20 17.08
CA GLY A 41 -29.61 22.35 17.28
C GLY A 41 -30.35 22.02 15.98
N TYR A 42 -30.40 22.94 15.03
CA TYR A 42 -30.95 22.70 13.69
C TYR A 42 -30.16 21.61 12.96
N TYR A 43 -28.83 21.75 12.83
CA TYR A 43 -28.02 20.77 12.11
C TYR A 43 -27.98 19.39 12.77
N ARG A 44 -28.09 19.30 14.11
CA ARG A 44 -28.25 18.00 14.79
C ARG A 44 -29.54 17.29 14.36
N ARG A 45 -30.67 18.02 14.29
CA ARG A 45 -31.93 17.45 13.78
C ARG A 45 -31.83 17.08 12.31
N VAL A 46 -31.06 17.82 11.52
CA VAL A 46 -30.77 17.46 10.13
C VAL A 46 -30.05 16.11 10.05
N HIS A 47 -29.03 15.90 10.89
CA HIS A 47 -28.31 14.63 10.94
C HIS A 47 -29.19 13.48 11.46
N GLU A 48 -30.04 13.71 12.47
CA GLU A 48 -31.01 12.71 12.94
C GLU A 48 -31.97 12.30 11.81
N ALA A 49 -32.54 13.25 11.07
CA ALA A 49 -33.40 12.97 9.94
C ALA A 49 -32.70 12.17 8.82
N LEU A 50 -31.41 12.42 8.56
CA LEU A 50 -30.61 11.63 7.62
C LEU A 50 -30.43 10.18 8.07
N GLN A 51 -30.28 9.93 9.37
CA GLN A 51 -30.13 8.58 9.93
C GLN A 51 -31.45 7.80 9.92
N ASP A 52 -32.57 8.49 10.17
CA ASP A 52 -33.91 7.90 10.10
C ASP A 52 -34.29 7.51 8.66
N GLY A 53 -33.75 8.22 7.67
CA GLY A 53 -33.98 7.98 6.25
C GLY A 53 -35.33 8.52 5.77
N PHE A 54 -35.49 8.59 4.44
CA PHE A 54 -36.68 9.12 3.79
C PHE A 54 -37.46 8.00 3.09
N GLN A 55 -38.78 8.07 3.13
CA GLN A 55 -39.62 7.09 2.45
C GLN A 55 -39.66 7.32 0.94
N GLU A 56 -39.61 8.59 0.53
CA GLU A 56 -39.69 9.01 -0.86
C GLU A 56 -38.52 9.92 -1.24
N THR A 57 -38.00 9.76 -2.46
CA THR A 57 -36.91 10.60 -2.99
C THR A 57 -37.30 12.09 -3.03
N HIS A 58 -38.57 12.41 -3.32
CA HIS A 58 -39.04 13.79 -3.35
C HIS A 58 -38.99 14.48 -1.98
N GLU A 59 -39.30 13.75 -0.91
CA GLU A 59 -39.21 14.24 0.46
C GLU A 59 -37.75 14.60 0.81
N GLN A 60 -36.82 13.72 0.45
CA GLN A 60 -35.39 13.96 0.60
C GLN A 60 -34.94 15.20 -0.18
N GLU A 61 -35.41 15.39 -1.42
CA GLU A 61 -35.05 16.56 -2.22
C GLU A 61 -35.51 17.88 -1.60
N MET A 62 -36.77 17.95 -1.15
CA MET A 62 -37.30 19.15 -0.47
C MET A 62 -36.58 19.42 0.86
N PHE A 63 -36.25 18.36 1.59
CA PHE A 63 -35.46 18.47 2.81
C PHE A 63 -34.08 19.08 2.53
N LEU A 64 -33.36 18.54 1.54
CA LEU A 64 -32.03 19.04 1.16
C LEU A 64 -32.09 20.48 0.66
N GLU A 65 -33.10 20.85 -0.12
CA GLU A 65 -33.29 22.23 -0.59
C GLU A 65 -33.39 23.22 0.57
N ASN A 66 -34.18 22.89 1.60
CA ASN A 66 -34.27 23.71 2.80
C ASN A 66 -32.93 23.78 3.54
N VAL A 67 -32.23 22.65 3.67
CA VAL A 67 -30.93 22.60 4.36
C VAL A 67 -29.87 23.45 3.65
N PHE A 68 -29.73 23.33 2.32
CA PHE A 68 -28.79 24.15 1.55
C PHE A 68 -29.15 25.64 1.60
N LYS A 69 -30.43 25.98 1.54
CA LYS A 69 -30.87 27.37 1.71
C LYS A 69 -30.49 27.96 3.07
N GLN A 70 -30.49 27.15 4.14
CA GLN A 70 -30.00 27.61 5.44
C GLN A 70 -28.49 27.85 5.49
N THR A 71 -27.71 27.29 4.55
CA THR A 71 -26.25 27.50 4.53
C THR A 71 -25.85 28.82 3.89
N GLU A 72 -26.71 29.42 3.07
CA GLU A 72 -26.42 30.64 2.30
C GLU A 72 -25.91 31.79 3.21
N GLU A 73 -24.85 32.46 2.77
CA GLU A 73 -24.17 33.58 3.46
C GLU A 73 -23.40 33.21 4.73
N GLN A 74 -23.41 31.94 5.14
CA GLN A 74 -22.73 31.48 6.36
C GLN A 74 -21.94 30.18 6.16
N GLU A 75 -21.71 29.76 4.92
CA GLU A 75 -21.05 28.50 4.56
C GLU A 75 -19.70 28.36 5.26
N VAL A 76 -18.83 29.38 5.17
CA VAL A 76 -17.51 29.37 5.80
C VAL A 76 -17.62 29.19 7.31
N LYS A 77 -18.51 29.94 7.97
CA LYS A 77 -18.71 29.89 9.42
C LYS A 77 -19.23 28.53 9.88
N LEU A 78 -20.16 27.94 9.13
CA LEU A 78 -20.73 26.62 9.41
C LEU A 78 -19.68 25.52 9.25
N CYS A 79 -18.86 25.59 8.20
CA CYS A 79 -17.77 24.65 7.95
C CYS A 79 -16.65 24.68 8.99
N GLN A 80 -16.43 25.82 9.66
CA GLN A 80 -15.49 25.93 10.78
C GLN A 80 -16.01 25.29 12.08
N ASN A 81 -17.26 24.85 12.12
CA ASN A 81 -17.82 24.18 13.30
C ASN A 81 -17.63 22.65 13.21
N GLN A 82 -17.01 22.06 14.24
CA GLN A 82 -16.69 20.62 14.29
C GLN A 82 -17.86 19.68 13.98
N THR A 83 -19.05 19.98 14.51
CA THR A 83 -20.21 19.12 14.36
C THR A 83 -20.86 19.36 13.01
N ILE A 84 -21.04 20.62 12.65
CA ILE A 84 -21.74 20.98 11.42
C ILE A 84 -20.90 20.59 10.19
N SER A 85 -19.57 20.72 10.23
CA SER A 85 -18.69 20.35 9.12
C SER A 85 -18.87 18.88 8.70
N ARG A 86 -18.92 17.96 9.67
CA ARG A 86 -19.11 16.52 9.42
C ARG A 86 -20.49 16.23 8.84
N ILE A 87 -21.50 16.92 9.36
CA ILE A 87 -22.87 16.81 8.86
C ILE A 87 -22.95 17.33 7.42
N LEU A 88 -22.27 18.43 7.10
CA LEU A 88 -22.17 18.95 5.73
C LEU A 88 -21.45 17.96 4.80
N GLU A 89 -20.38 17.31 5.24
CA GLU A 89 -19.71 16.26 4.45
C GLU A 89 -20.64 15.07 4.13
N GLU A 90 -21.59 14.75 5.00
CA GLU A 90 -22.62 13.72 4.76
C GLU A 90 -23.76 14.21 3.84
N ILE A 91 -24.10 15.50 3.90
CA ILE A 91 -25.19 16.11 3.10
C ILE A 91 -24.76 16.40 1.67
N LEU A 92 -23.53 16.86 1.46
CA LEU A 92 -23.04 17.31 0.15
C LEU A 92 -23.21 16.26 -0.96
N PRO A 93 -22.89 14.96 -0.76
CA PRO A 93 -23.10 13.92 -1.77
C PRO A 93 -24.56 13.67 -2.15
N LEU A 94 -25.51 14.10 -1.31
CA LEU A 94 -26.95 13.90 -1.53
C LEU A 94 -27.57 15.06 -2.32
N GLY A 95 -26.89 16.20 -2.39
CA GLY A 95 -27.38 17.41 -3.05
C GLY A 95 -27.42 17.33 -4.58
N LYS A 96 -28.23 18.19 -5.19
CA LYS A 96 -28.22 18.42 -6.64
C LYS A 96 -27.01 19.28 -7.05
N SER A 97 -26.64 19.23 -8.32
CA SER A 97 -25.50 19.99 -8.84
C SER A 97 -25.61 21.50 -8.56
N SER A 98 -26.81 22.07 -8.71
CA SER A 98 -27.07 23.49 -8.50
C SER A 98 -26.88 23.92 -7.04
N GLN A 99 -27.28 23.06 -6.10
CA GLN A 99 -27.10 23.27 -4.66
C GLN A 99 -25.62 23.24 -4.30
N LEU A 100 -24.89 22.24 -4.82
CA LEU A 100 -23.45 22.13 -4.62
C LEU A 100 -22.71 23.33 -5.23
N LEU A 101 -23.12 23.81 -6.41
CA LEU A 101 -22.52 24.96 -7.07
C LEU A 101 -22.68 26.24 -6.23
N THR A 102 -23.87 26.50 -5.70
CA THR A 102 -24.14 27.64 -4.82
C THR A 102 -23.35 27.53 -3.53
N PHE A 103 -23.35 26.37 -2.89
CA PHE A 103 -22.58 26.12 -1.68
C PHE A 103 -21.07 26.32 -1.91
N PHE A 104 -20.55 25.83 -3.03
CA PHE A 104 -19.13 25.97 -3.36
C PHE A 104 -18.74 27.44 -3.60
N LYS A 105 -19.61 28.23 -4.26
CA LYS A 105 -19.43 29.69 -4.38
C LYS A 105 -19.37 30.36 -3.01
N GLY A 106 -20.31 30.03 -2.11
CA GLY A 106 -20.33 30.57 -0.75
C GLY A 106 -19.07 30.20 0.04
N LEU A 107 -18.60 28.95 -0.10
CA LEU A 107 -17.38 28.46 0.54
C LEU A 107 -16.12 29.18 0.04
N LEU A 108 -16.05 29.49 -1.26
CA LEU A 108 -14.92 30.20 -1.87
C LEU A 108 -14.99 31.73 -1.76
N SER A 109 -16.03 32.28 -1.13
CA SER A 109 -16.09 33.72 -0.82
C SER A 109 -14.95 34.17 0.11
N ASP A 110 -14.43 33.25 0.92
CA ASP A 110 -13.24 33.42 1.77
C ASP A 110 -12.38 32.14 1.71
N SER A 111 -11.75 31.94 0.54
CA SER A 111 -10.88 30.78 0.26
C SER A 111 -9.66 30.72 1.19
N GLU A 112 -9.14 31.86 1.62
CA GLU A 112 -8.00 31.95 2.54
C GLU A 112 -8.35 31.42 3.94
N THR A 113 -9.53 31.74 4.45
CA THR A 113 -9.95 31.24 5.77
C THR A 113 -10.24 29.75 5.74
N ILE A 114 -10.98 29.28 4.72
CA ILE A 114 -11.48 27.89 4.72
C ILE A 114 -10.37 26.87 4.47
N MET A 115 -9.39 27.20 3.62
CA MET A 115 -8.30 26.30 3.23
C MET A 115 -7.41 25.88 4.41
N TYR A 116 -7.22 26.78 5.38
CA TYR A 116 -6.38 26.57 6.56
C TYR A 116 -7.18 26.13 7.79
N ASP A 117 -8.51 25.94 7.66
CA ASP A 117 -9.33 25.53 8.79
C ASP A 117 -9.35 24.01 8.97
N ARG A 118 -9.26 23.57 10.23
CA ARG A 118 -9.17 22.16 10.60
C ARG A 118 -10.39 21.31 10.26
N PHE A 119 -11.53 21.95 10.00
CA PHE A 119 -12.78 21.31 9.63
C PHE A 119 -13.21 21.75 8.24
N GLY A 120 -13.09 23.05 7.96
CA GLY A 120 -13.47 23.64 6.69
C GLY A 120 -12.70 23.07 5.50
N ALA A 121 -11.41 22.78 5.65
CA ALA A 121 -10.61 22.18 4.59
C ALA A 121 -11.12 20.79 4.18
N HIS A 122 -11.72 20.02 5.08
CA HIS A 122 -12.32 18.72 4.74
C HIS A 122 -13.60 18.89 3.94
N VAL A 123 -14.47 19.82 4.34
CA VAL A 123 -15.69 20.16 3.58
C VAL A 123 -15.34 20.66 2.18
N LEU A 124 -14.29 21.49 2.07
CA LEU A 124 -13.78 21.98 0.79
C LEU A 124 -13.29 20.82 -0.10
N GLN A 125 -12.49 19.90 0.44
CA GLN A 125 -12.03 18.71 -0.31
C GLN A 125 -13.19 17.84 -0.80
N THR A 126 -14.20 17.62 0.05
CA THR A 126 -15.41 16.86 -0.32
C THR A 126 -16.15 17.57 -1.46
N THR A 127 -16.34 18.88 -1.36
CA THR A 127 -16.98 19.72 -2.39
C THR A 127 -16.23 19.67 -3.73
N MET A 128 -14.89 19.79 -3.70
CA MET A 128 -14.04 19.68 -4.89
C MET A 128 -14.07 18.28 -5.52
N THR A 129 -14.18 17.22 -4.72
CA THR A 129 -14.25 15.86 -5.25
C THR A 129 -15.60 15.62 -5.93
N LEU A 130 -16.69 16.06 -5.30
CA LEU A 130 -18.04 15.94 -5.85
C LEU A 130 -18.21 16.76 -7.12
N SER A 131 -17.56 17.93 -7.23
CA SER A 131 -17.66 18.77 -8.43
C SER A 131 -17.21 18.05 -9.71
N LEU A 132 -16.29 17.08 -9.62
CA LEU A 132 -15.92 16.22 -10.75
C LEU A 132 -17.07 15.33 -11.23
N GLU A 133 -17.80 14.71 -10.30
CA GLU A 133 -18.92 13.82 -10.63
C GLU A 133 -20.06 14.59 -11.30
N PHE A 134 -20.25 15.86 -10.91
CA PHE A 134 -21.27 16.74 -11.50
C PHE A 134 -20.79 17.41 -12.80
N ALA A 135 -19.51 17.77 -12.92
CA ALA A 135 -18.94 18.28 -14.17
C ALA A 135 -19.03 17.26 -15.31
N ALA A 136 -18.99 15.97 -15.00
CA ALA A 136 -19.23 14.90 -15.98
C ALA A 136 -20.67 14.83 -16.53
N LYS A 137 -21.65 15.43 -15.83
CA LYS A 137 -23.09 15.40 -16.16
C LYS A 137 -23.56 16.61 -17.01
N GLN A 138 -22.61 17.35 -17.59
CA GLN A 138 -22.74 18.47 -18.56
C GLN A 138 -23.48 19.74 -18.11
N ASP A 139 -24.60 19.66 -17.40
CA ASP A 139 -25.22 20.87 -16.84
C ASP A 139 -24.34 21.42 -15.70
N GLU A 140 -23.91 22.68 -15.81
CA GLU A 140 -23.09 23.42 -14.82
C GLU A 140 -21.58 23.15 -14.77
N ALA A 141 -21.05 22.31 -15.66
CA ALA A 141 -19.61 21.97 -15.69
C ALA A 141 -18.69 23.22 -15.76
N ASP A 142 -19.03 24.20 -16.60
CA ASP A 142 -18.23 25.42 -16.75
C ASP A 142 -18.16 26.27 -15.47
N ALA A 143 -19.25 26.29 -14.70
CA ALA A 143 -19.30 27.05 -13.46
C ALA A 143 -18.45 26.39 -12.37
N PHE A 144 -18.49 25.05 -12.25
CA PHE A 144 -17.58 24.31 -11.37
C PHE A 144 -16.11 24.48 -11.79
N ASN A 145 -15.83 24.44 -13.10
CA ASN A 145 -14.49 24.66 -13.64
C ASN A 145 -13.95 26.03 -13.24
N ALA A 146 -14.75 27.10 -13.37
CA ALA A 146 -14.34 28.44 -12.99
C ALA A 146 -13.99 28.54 -11.48
N LEU A 147 -14.78 27.90 -10.61
CA LEU A 147 -14.51 27.88 -9.16
C LEU A 147 -13.21 27.15 -8.81
N LEU A 148 -12.97 26.00 -9.45
CA LEU A 148 -11.74 25.23 -9.26
C LEU A 148 -10.51 26.01 -9.72
N LEU A 149 -10.58 26.67 -10.87
CA LEU A 149 -9.50 27.51 -11.38
C LEU A 149 -9.21 28.72 -10.46
N ASN A 150 -10.25 29.35 -9.93
CA ASN A 150 -10.09 30.45 -8.96
C ASN A 150 -9.42 29.98 -7.66
N LEU A 151 -9.86 28.85 -7.11
CA LEU A 151 -9.23 28.24 -5.94
C LEU A 151 -7.76 27.88 -6.21
N SER A 152 -7.49 27.31 -7.39
CA SER A 152 -6.13 26.98 -7.83
C SER A 152 -5.22 28.21 -7.89
N GLN A 153 -5.73 29.35 -8.38
CA GLN A 153 -5.00 30.61 -8.32
C GLN A 153 -4.72 31.05 -6.88
N SER A 154 -5.71 31.02 -5.98
CA SER A 154 -5.51 31.37 -4.57
C SER A 154 -4.45 30.50 -3.89
N VAL A 155 -4.41 29.21 -4.24
CA VAL A 155 -3.38 28.27 -3.75
C VAL A 155 -2.00 28.61 -4.27
N ARG A 156 -1.85 28.96 -5.56
CA ARG A 156 -0.57 29.39 -6.14
C ARG A 156 -0.03 30.65 -5.48
N ASP A 157 -0.88 31.64 -5.25
CA ASP A 157 -0.48 32.92 -4.65
C ASP A 157 0.14 32.74 -3.25
N GLN A 158 -0.21 31.63 -2.56
CA GLN A 158 0.23 31.29 -1.20
C GLN A 158 1.01 29.96 -1.14
N LEU A 159 1.57 29.50 -2.25
CA LEU A 159 2.09 28.13 -2.38
C LEU A 159 3.11 27.74 -1.29
N GLU A 160 3.96 28.68 -0.88
CA GLU A 160 4.99 28.47 0.15
C GLU A 160 4.40 28.12 1.53
N SER A 161 3.29 28.76 1.92
CA SER A 161 2.60 28.43 3.18
C SER A 161 1.70 27.20 3.03
N VAL A 162 1.04 27.04 1.87
CA VAL A 162 0.14 25.90 1.60
C VAL A 162 0.88 24.55 1.69
N VAL A 163 2.08 24.45 1.11
CA VAL A 163 2.83 23.18 1.02
C VAL A 163 3.20 22.60 2.38
N THR A 164 3.35 23.44 3.40
CA THR A 164 3.80 23.04 4.74
C THR A 164 2.69 23.03 5.79
N ASP A 165 1.51 23.57 5.46
CA ASP A 165 0.37 23.63 6.36
C ASP A 165 -0.37 22.28 6.47
N THR A 166 -0.89 21.99 7.66
CA THR A 166 -1.53 20.70 7.98
C THR A 166 -2.86 20.49 7.24
N TYR A 167 -3.56 21.55 6.85
CA TYR A 167 -4.87 21.46 6.20
C TYR A 167 -4.81 21.92 4.75
N ALA A 168 -4.13 23.03 4.47
CA ALA A 168 -4.05 23.59 3.13
C ALA A 168 -3.30 22.66 2.15
N SER A 169 -2.29 21.91 2.63
CA SER A 169 -1.59 20.92 1.81
C SER A 169 -2.52 19.81 1.28
N HIS A 170 -3.57 19.45 2.04
CA HIS A 170 -4.59 18.52 1.62
C HIS A 170 -5.52 19.13 0.55
N VAL A 171 -5.83 20.43 0.64
CA VAL A 171 -6.57 21.14 -0.42
C VAL A 171 -5.77 21.15 -1.72
N LEU A 172 -4.47 21.48 -1.68
CA LEU A 172 -3.58 21.41 -2.85
C LEU A 172 -3.49 19.98 -3.40
N ARG A 173 -3.37 18.97 -2.52
CA ARG A 173 -3.39 17.55 -2.92
C ARG A 173 -4.67 17.19 -3.67
N THR A 174 -5.82 17.68 -3.20
CA THR A 174 -7.11 17.42 -3.84
C THR A 174 -7.25 18.17 -5.16
N LEU A 175 -6.74 19.40 -5.29
CA LEU A 175 -6.67 20.10 -6.59
C LEU A 175 -5.86 19.31 -7.63
N LEU A 176 -4.70 18.79 -7.24
CA LEU A 176 -3.87 17.97 -8.12
C LEU A 176 -4.57 16.68 -8.55
N GLN A 177 -5.32 16.05 -7.65
CA GLN A 177 -6.15 14.89 -7.96
C GLN A 177 -7.30 15.23 -8.92
N VAL A 178 -7.99 16.34 -8.66
CA VAL A 178 -9.12 16.83 -9.46
C VAL A 178 -8.69 17.16 -10.89
N PHE A 179 -7.69 18.03 -11.05
CA PHE A 179 -7.18 18.38 -12.38
C PHE A 179 -6.42 17.22 -13.04
N GLY A 180 -5.81 16.35 -12.21
CA GLY A 180 -5.17 15.12 -12.65
C GLY A 180 -6.16 14.07 -13.16
N GLY A 181 -7.44 14.14 -12.78
CA GLY A 181 -8.46 13.13 -13.09
C GLY A 181 -8.28 11.82 -12.31
N LEU A 182 -7.58 11.86 -11.17
CA LEU A 182 -7.10 10.70 -10.43
C LEU A 182 -7.48 10.79 -8.96
N GLN A 183 -7.93 9.69 -8.36
CA GLN A 183 -8.09 9.54 -6.91
C GLN A 183 -6.92 8.75 -6.36
N VAL A 184 -6.23 9.30 -5.37
CA VAL A 184 -5.24 8.58 -4.58
C VAL A 184 -5.91 8.24 -3.26
N ALA A 185 -6.20 6.96 -3.01
CA ALA A 185 -6.86 6.55 -1.76
C ALA A 185 -6.20 7.18 -0.51
N GLU A 186 -6.98 7.72 0.41
CA GLU A 186 -6.36 8.33 1.59
C GLU A 186 -5.74 7.27 2.49
N LYS A 187 -4.48 7.50 2.91
CA LYS A 187 -3.90 6.83 4.07
C LYS A 187 -4.67 7.30 5.30
N VAL A 188 -5.77 6.63 5.66
CA VAL A 188 -6.33 6.83 6.99
C VAL A 188 -5.27 6.32 7.96
N THR A 189 -4.55 7.25 8.59
CA THR A 189 -3.59 6.94 9.66
C THR A 189 -4.41 6.51 10.88
N ARG A 190 -5.00 5.32 10.84
CA ARG A 190 -5.68 4.72 12.00
C ARG A 190 -4.60 4.32 13.00
N SER A 191 -4.95 4.44 14.28
CA SER A 191 -4.05 4.23 15.42
C SER A 191 -3.16 2.98 15.33
N LYS A 192 -2.05 3.01 16.10
CA LYS A 192 -0.97 2.00 16.21
C LYS A 192 -1.40 0.52 16.28
N LEU A 193 -2.66 0.23 16.56
CA LEU A 193 -3.24 -1.12 16.62
C LEU A 193 -3.58 -1.74 15.26
N SER A 194 -3.62 -0.96 14.17
CA SER A 194 -3.96 -1.45 12.82
C SER A 194 -2.75 -1.91 12.00
N ARG A 195 -1.63 -2.30 12.64
CA ARG A 195 -0.47 -2.88 11.94
C ARG A 195 -0.78 -4.21 11.28
N GLU A 196 -1.79 -4.95 11.75
CA GLU A 196 -2.22 -6.21 11.16
C GLU A 196 -2.97 -6.04 9.82
N GLN A 197 -3.51 -4.85 9.55
CA GLN A 197 -4.20 -4.52 8.29
C GLN A 197 -3.26 -3.95 7.20
N GLN A 198 -1.95 -3.83 7.45
CA GLN A 198 -0.95 -3.53 6.40
C GLN A 198 -0.91 -4.59 5.28
N GLN A 199 -1.62 -5.70 5.47
CA GLN A 199 -1.59 -6.89 4.63
C GLN A 199 -2.34 -6.75 3.29
N ARG A 200 -3.04 -5.64 3.03
CA ARG A 200 -3.69 -5.36 1.72
C ARG A 200 -3.42 -3.97 1.14
N ASP A 201 -2.91 -3.01 1.91
CA ASP A 201 -2.89 -1.59 1.53
C ASP A 201 -1.53 -1.07 0.99
N LEU A 202 -0.59 -1.96 0.62
CA LEU A 202 0.68 -1.52 0.01
C LEU A 202 0.56 -1.14 -1.48
N ILE A 203 -0.57 -1.44 -2.12
CA ILE A 203 -0.91 -0.90 -3.43
C ILE A 203 -1.84 0.28 -3.18
N GLN A 204 -1.25 1.47 -3.13
CA GLN A 204 -1.97 2.71 -3.30
C GLN A 204 -2.59 2.68 -4.71
N GLU A 205 -3.81 2.19 -4.85
CA GLU A 205 -4.52 2.18 -6.14
C GLU A 205 -4.87 3.63 -6.48
N THR A 206 -4.15 4.19 -7.43
CA THR A 206 -4.58 5.41 -8.11
C THR A 206 -5.74 5.03 -9.02
N ARG A 207 -6.94 5.49 -8.68
CA ARG A 207 -8.14 5.26 -9.48
C ARG A 207 -8.30 6.39 -10.48
N VAL A 208 -8.51 6.08 -11.76
CA VAL A 208 -8.94 7.10 -12.73
C VAL A 208 -10.40 7.47 -12.45
N ILE A 209 -10.66 8.75 -12.16
CA ILE A 209 -12.01 9.29 -11.94
C ILE A 209 -12.52 9.97 -13.21
N LEU A 210 -11.61 10.59 -13.98
CA LEU A 210 -11.95 11.33 -15.19
C LEU A 210 -11.05 10.89 -16.36
N GLU A 211 -11.57 10.00 -17.21
CA GLU A 211 -10.82 9.45 -18.35
C GLU A 211 -10.47 10.53 -19.39
N ASN A 212 -11.41 11.43 -19.69
CA ASN A 212 -11.24 12.52 -20.64
C ASN A 212 -11.21 13.86 -19.91
N ARG A 213 -10.01 14.34 -19.60
CA ARG A 213 -9.81 15.61 -18.89
C ARG A 213 -9.98 16.80 -19.83
N PRO A 214 -10.75 17.84 -19.47
CA PRO A 214 -10.78 19.10 -20.20
C PRO A 214 -9.37 19.68 -20.41
N GLU A 215 -9.13 20.34 -21.55
CA GLU A 215 -7.84 20.97 -21.84
C GLU A 215 -7.44 21.99 -20.76
N THR A 216 -8.43 22.72 -20.21
CA THR A 216 -8.24 23.63 -19.07
C THR A 216 -7.67 22.93 -17.85
N TYR A 217 -8.16 21.74 -17.52
CA TYR A 217 -7.65 20.96 -16.38
C TYR A 217 -6.23 20.46 -16.63
N GLN A 218 -5.93 20.03 -17.85
CA GLN A 218 -4.59 19.58 -18.21
C GLN A 218 -3.59 20.73 -18.08
N ASN A 219 -3.93 21.91 -18.61
CA ASN A 219 -3.08 23.10 -18.52
C ASN A 219 -2.87 23.55 -17.06
N GLU A 220 -3.94 23.58 -16.28
CA GLU A 220 -3.89 23.99 -14.87
C GLU A 220 -3.09 23.01 -14.02
N PHE A 221 -3.25 21.70 -14.26
CA PHE A 221 -2.48 20.64 -13.62
C PHE A 221 -0.98 20.82 -13.87
N LEU A 222 -0.59 21.03 -15.13
CA LEU A 222 0.80 21.27 -15.52
C LEU A 222 1.36 22.55 -14.90
N LEU A 223 0.55 23.62 -14.83
CA LEU A 223 0.94 24.88 -14.21
C LEU A 223 1.21 24.72 -12.71
N LEU A 224 0.28 24.13 -11.96
CA LEU A 224 0.43 23.84 -10.54
C LEU A 224 1.67 22.98 -10.26
N GLN A 225 1.87 21.94 -11.06
CA GLN A 225 3.07 21.10 -10.95
C GLN A 225 4.34 21.93 -11.19
N SER A 226 4.42 22.68 -12.29
CA SER A 226 5.60 23.50 -12.61
C SER A 226 5.93 24.53 -11.53
N GLU A 227 4.94 25.23 -10.98
CA GLU A 227 5.19 26.21 -9.92
C GLU A 227 5.62 25.58 -8.61
N LEU A 228 5.01 24.45 -8.26
CA LEU A 228 5.40 23.68 -7.08
C LEU A 228 6.83 23.18 -7.21
N MET A 229 7.22 22.68 -8.37
CA MET A 229 8.60 22.28 -8.69
C MET A 229 9.61 23.42 -8.56
N LYS A 230 9.19 24.67 -8.76
CA LYS A 230 10.01 25.89 -8.63
C LYS A 230 9.94 26.51 -7.23
N SER A 231 9.06 26.02 -6.35
CA SER A 231 8.89 26.56 -5.01
C SER A 231 10.18 26.42 -4.20
N LYS A 232 10.44 27.37 -3.31
CA LYS A 232 11.63 27.34 -2.43
C LYS A 232 11.60 26.16 -1.48
N GLN A 233 10.40 25.63 -1.19
CA GLN A 233 10.21 24.43 -0.39
C GLN A 233 10.83 23.18 -1.03
N LEU A 234 10.81 23.07 -2.37
CA LEU A 234 11.36 21.94 -3.13
C LEU A 234 12.72 22.25 -3.79
N GLU A 235 13.12 23.53 -3.84
CA GLU A 235 14.42 23.94 -4.35
C GLU A 235 15.54 23.34 -3.49
N VAL A 236 16.29 22.40 -4.07
CA VAL A 236 17.54 21.93 -3.48
C VAL A 236 18.51 23.11 -3.48
N THR A 237 18.74 23.74 -2.33
CA THR A 237 19.75 24.80 -2.20
C THR A 237 21.14 24.18 -2.40
N VAL A 238 21.58 24.03 -3.65
CA VAL A 238 22.96 23.71 -3.97
C VAL A 238 23.77 24.97 -3.67
N LYS A 239 24.29 25.10 -2.44
CA LYS A 239 25.25 26.15 -2.11
C LYS A 239 26.49 25.97 -3.00
N LYS A 240 26.52 26.66 -4.15
CA LYS A 240 27.70 26.80 -5.01
C LYS A 240 28.75 27.65 -4.28
N SER A 241 29.41 27.08 -3.27
CA SER A 241 30.65 27.62 -2.75
C SER A 241 31.79 27.22 -3.68
N LYS A 242 32.38 28.20 -4.39
CA LYS A 242 33.65 28.05 -5.10
C LYS A 242 34.78 27.84 -4.10
N LYS A 243 34.90 26.62 -3.55
CA LYS A 243 36.11 26.02 -2.93
C LYS A 243 35.69 24.70 -2.28
N LYS A 244 36.18 23.57 -2.84
CA LYS A 244 35.94 22.17 -2.41
C LYS A 244 34.46 21.77 -2.34
N ILE A 245 34.00 21.01 -3.35
CA ILE A 245 32.71 20.32 -3.35
C ILE A 245 32.71 19.32 -2.18
N GLN A 246 32.15 19.73 -1.05
CA GLN A 246 31.86 18.87 0.09
C GLN A 246 30.43 18.34 -0.13
N TRP A 247 30.30 17.03 -0.28
CA TRP A 247 29.11 16.25 -0.68
C TRP A 247 27.98 16.21 0.37
N ALA A 248 27.71 17.30 1.07
CA ALA A 248 26.58 17.41 1.99
C ALA A 248 25.42 18.18 1.35
N LEU A 249 24.85 17.66 0.26
CA LEU A 249 23.52 18.11 -0.19
C LEU A 249 22.50 17.72 0.88
N THR A 250 21.97 18.70 1.62
CA THR A 250 20.84 18.51 2.54
C THR A 250 19.57 18.26 1.72
N LEU A 251 18.71 17.35 2.19
CA LEU A 251 17.39 17.19 1.56
C LEU A 251 16.59 18.49 1.80
N PRO A 252 15.76 18.94 0.84
CA PRO A 252 14.87 20.08 1.05
C PRO A 252 13.96 19.88 2.27
N ASP A 253 13.57 20.96 2.93
CA ASP A 253 12.75 20.90 4.15
C ASP A 253 11.38 20.24 3.89
N ALA A 254 10.77 20.48 2.73
CA ALA A 254 9.52 19.81 2.35
C ALA A 254 9.68 18.30 2.13
N VAL A 255 10.85 17.82 1.74
CA VAL A 255 11.11 16.39 1.53
C VAL A 255 11.20 15.64 2.87
N VAL A 256 11.62 16.34 3.93
CA VAL A 256 11.75 15.76 5.28
C VAL A 256 10.56 16.10 6.19
N ASN A 257 9.70 17.05 5.79
CA ASN A 257 8.46 17.38 6.49
C ASN A 257 7.40 16.29 6.25
N PRO A 258 6.81 15.68 7.30
CA PRO A 258 5.79 14.63 7.14
C PRO A 258 4.59 15.04 6.30
N ILE A 259 4.11 16.29 6.44
CA ILE A 259 2.96 16.81 5.71
C ILE A 259 3.32 16.97 4.23
N SER A 260 4.37 17.74 3.94
CA SER A 260 4.79 18.01 2.56
C SER A 260 5.27 16.74 1.85
N SER A 261 5.80 15.75 2.57
CA SER A 261 6.19 14.46 1.98
C SER A 261 5.02 13.68 1.37
N HIS A 262 3.85 13.71 2.01
CA HIS A 262 2.63 13.10 1.48
C HIS A 262 2.08 13.83 0.27
N LEU A 263 2.23 15.16 0.24
CA LEU A 263 1.95 15.96 -0.94
C LEU A 263 2.88 15.56 -2.10
N ILE A 264 4.19 15.43 -1.86
CA ILE A 264 5.16 14.98 -2.86
C ILE A 264 4.88 13.56 -3.36
N GLU A 265 4.55 12.62 -2.46
CA GLU A 265 4.10 11.28 -2.85
C GLU A 265 2.92 11.35 -3.83
N THR A 266 1.94 12.22 -3.54
CA THR A 266 0.76 12.38 -4.39
C THR A 266 1.12 12.98 -5.73
N ILE A 267 1.99 13.99 -5.77
CA ILE A 267 2.49 14.60 -7.00
C ILE A 267 3.11 13.53 -7.90
N ILE A 268 3.93 12.65 -7.35
CA ILE A 268 4.53 11.54 -8.10
C ILE A 268 3.45 10.56 -8.58
N ASP A 269 2.42 10.31 -7.78
CA ASP A 269 1.33 9.41 -8.17
C ASP A 269 0.53 9.92 -9.37
N VAL A 270 0.39 11.24 -9.50
CA VAL A 270 -0.39 11.89 -10.56
C VAL A 270 0.45 12.45 -11.72
N ALA A 271 1.77 12.59 -11.55
CA ALA A 271 2.66 13.15 -12.56
C ALA A 271 2.72 12.31 -13.85
N SER A 272 2.90 12.99 -14.99
CA SER A 272 3.30 12.33 -16.24
C SER A 272 4.75 11.86 -16.17
N ASP A 273 5.12 10.93 -17.05
CA ASP A 273 6.48 10.38 -17.12
C ASP A 273 7.54 11.49 -17.32
N ASP A 274 7.25 12.50 -18.15
CA ASP A 274 8.17 13.62 -18.42
C ASP A 274 8.41 14.48 -17.17
N ILE A 275 7.36 14.73 -16.39
CA ILE A 275 7.45 15.53 -15.15
C ILE A 275 8.13 14.73 -14.06
N LEU A 276 7.83 13.44 -13.95
CA LEU A 276 8.50 12.56 -13.00
C LEU A 276 9.99 12.48 -13.31
N LYS A 277 10.36 12.43 -14.59
CA LYS A 277 11.75 12.48 -15.04
C LYS A 277 12.42 13.79 -14.62
N ASP A 278 11.84 14.94 -14.93
CA ASP A 278 12.39 16.25 -14.54
C ASP A 278 12.49 16.41 -13.02
N LEU A 279 11.46 16.03 -12.26
CA LEU A 279 11.48 16.00 -10.79
C LEU A 279 12.62 15.13 -10.24
N THR A 280 12.78 13.93 -10.81
CA THR A 280 13.83 13.01 -10.37
C THR A 280 15.22 13.57 -10.69
N GLU A 281 15.42 14.09 -11.89
CA GLU A 281 16.69 14.65 -12.36
C GLU A 281 17.08 15.93 -11.61
N THR A 282 16.11 16.82 -11.38
CA THR A 282 16.33 18.15 -10.79
C THR A 282 16.41 18.12 -9.26
N CYS A 283 15.56 17.32 -8.60
CA CYS A 283 15.42 17.36 -7.14
C CYS A 283 16.07 16.17 -6.41
N PHE A 284 16.17 15.00 -7.05
CA PHE A 284 16.50 13.75 -6.34
C PHE A 284 17.75 13.03 -6.82
N ASN A 285 18.26 13.36 -8.01
CA ASN A 285 19.44 12.71 -8.58
C ASN A 285 20.66 12.87 -7.67
N GLY A 286 21.33 11.77 -7.34
CA GLY A 286 22.45 11.72 -6.39
C GLY A 286 22.05 11.81 -4.92
N LEU A 287 20.74 11.85 -4.60
CA LEU A 287 20.19 11.90 -3.24
C LEU A 287 19.32 10.68 -2.89
N LEU A 288 19.13 9.74 -3.81
CA LEU A 288 18.28 8.55 -3.63
C LEU A 288 18.67 7.76 -2.38
N LEU A 289 19.97 7.54 -2.14
CA LEU A 289 20.39 6.84 -0.92
C LEU A 289 20.09 7.62 0.36
N LYS A 290 20.09 8.96 0.28
CA LYS A 290 19.73 9.81 1.43
C LYS A 290 18.22 9.80 1.67
N LEU A 291 17.42 9.83 0.61
CA LEU A 291 15.97 9.61 0.68
C LEU A 291 15.67 8.26 1.33
N ALA A 292 16.30 7.19 0.85
CA ALA A 292 16.10 5.83 1.35
C ALA A 292 16.38 5.68 2.85
N LYS A 293 17.32 6.43 3.40
CA LYS A 293 17.69 6.40 4.83
C LYS A 293 16.79 7.26 5.72
N THR A 294 16.01 8.16 5.14
CA THR A 294 15.23 9.15 5.91
C THR A 294 13.82 8.60 6.19
N PRO A 295 13.37 8.50 7.46
CA PRO A 295 12.08 7.90 7.83
C PRO A 295 10.84 8.49 7.15
N VAL A 296 10.91 9.76 6.75
CA VAL A 296 9.85 10.46 6.00
C VAL A 296 10.08 10.35 4.50
N ALA A 297 11.27 10.77 4.02
CA ALA A 297 11.55 10.87 2.60
C ALA A 297 11.68 9.51 1.85
N ASN A 298 11.84 8.39 2.57
CA ASN A 298 11.91 7.07 1.92
C ASN A 298 10.60 6.69 1.21
N PHE A 299 9.45 7.25 1.61
CA PHE A 299 8.18 7.01 0.95
C PHE A 299 8.09 7.71 -0.41
N ILE A 300 8.66 8.91 -0.52
CA ILE A 300 8.84 9.62 -1.80
C ILE A 300 9.65 8.75 -2.76
N LEU A 301 10.77 8.18 -2.30
CA LEU A 301 11.58 7.28 -3.12
C LEU A 301 10.82 6.02 -3.55
N GLN A 302 10.03 5.42 -2.65
CA GLN A 302 9.18 4.28 -3.01
C GLN A 302 8.20 4.65 -4.14
N ARG A 303 7.58 5.83 -4.09
CA ARG A 303 6.71 6.30 -5.17
C ARG A 303 7.46 6.49 -6.48
N ILE A 304 8.63 7.11 -6.49
CA ILE A 304 9.46 7.27 -7.70
C ILE A 304 9.78 5.91 -8.32
N ILE A 305 10.25 4.97 -7.50
CA ILE A 305 10.57 3.61 -7.94
C ILE A 305 9.33 2.93 -8.53
N SER A 306 8.17 3.03 -7.87
CA SER A 306 6.92 2.38 -8.32
C SER A 306 6.41 2.87 -9.68
N LYS A 307 6.72 4.11 -10.05
CA LYS A 307 6.33 4.73 -11.32
C LYS A 307 7.41 4.63 -12.39
N THR A 308 8.56 4.03 -12.09
CA THR A 308 9.65 3.91 -13.04
C THR A 308 9.33 2.88 -14.12
N VAL A 309 9.13 3.35 -15.36
CA VAL A 309 8.89 2.51 -16.54
C VAL A 309 10.06 2.52 -17.53
N GLN A 310 10.94 3.51 -17.46
CA GLN A 310 12.08 3.67 -18.36
C GLN A 310 13.32 2.94 -17.82
N SER A 311 14.01 2.21 -18.70
CA SER A 311 15.21 1.44 -18.32
C SER A 311 16.35 2.35 -17.82
N GLU A 312 16.55 3.51 -18.44
CA GLU A 312 17.62 4.45 -18.06
C GLU A 312 17.44 4.98 -16.62
N SER A 313 16.22 5.35 -16.24
CA SER A 313 15.92 5.77 -14.87
C SER A 313 16.15 4.63 -13.88
N MET A 314 15.78 3.40 -14.25
CA MET A 314 16.03 2.23 -13.42
C MET A 314 17.54 1.94 -13.26
N ASP A 315 18.34 2.11 -14.30
CA ASP A 315 19.81 1.99 -14.27
C ASP A 315 20.42 2.96 -13.25
N GLN A 316 19.97 4.21 -13.25
CA GLN A 316 20.42 5.24 -12.30
C GLN A 316 20.05 4.87 -10.85
N ILE A 317 18.79 4.48 -10.62
CA ILE A 317 18.30 4.05 -9.30
C ILE A 317 19.10 2.85 -8.78
N MET A 318 19.30 1.82 -9.61
CA MET A 318 20.05 0.63 -9.23
C MET A 318 21.52 0.96 -8.92
N THR A 319 22.15 1.82 -9.73
CA THR A 319 23.55 2.22 -9.54
C THR A 319 23.77 2.95 -8.21
N GLU A 320 22.83 3.82 -7.82
CA GLU A 320 22.94 4.58 -6.58
C GLU A 320 22.59 3.75 -5.34
N LEU A 321 21.50 2.96 -5.39
CA LEU A 321 20.96 2.29 -4.21
C LEU A 321 21.68 0.98 -3.85
N THR A 322 22.12 0.19 -4.83
CA THR A 322 22.67 -1.17 -4.59
C THR A 322 23.84 -1.18 -3.60
N LYS A 323 24.76 -0.21 -3.73
CA LYS A 323 25.91 -0.05 -2.80
C LYS A 323 25.47 0.33 -1.37
N GLY A 324 24.26 0.86 -1.23
CA GLY A 324 23.70 1.40 0.00
C GLY A 324 22.71 0.50 0.74
N PHE A 325 22.39 -0.70 0.24
CA PHE A 325 21.37 -1.58 0.84
C PHE A 325 21.60 -1.86 2.33
N HIS A 326 22.86 -2.04 2.76
CA HIS A 326 23.20 -2.22 4.18
C HIS A 326 22.77 -1.02 5.05
N LYS A 327 22.83 0.21 4.50
CA LYS A 327 22.39 1.44 5.19
C LYS A 327 20.87 1.53 5.25
N ILE A 328 20.18 1.06 4.21
CA ILE A 328 18.71 1.02 4.16
C ILE A 328 18.17 0.02 5.20
N LEU A 329 18.79 -1.17 5.28
CA LEU A 329 18.50 -2.18 6.30
C LEU A 329 18.73 -1.64 7.71
N ALA A 330 19.88 -0.98 7.95
CA ALA A 330 20.19 -0.38 9.24
C ALA A 330 19.23 0.76 9.64
N ALA A 331 18.70 1.51 8.66
CA ALA A 331 17.67 2.53 8.90
C ALA A 331 16.26 1.95 9.07
N ASN A 332 16.07 0.64 8.91
CA ASN A 332 14.79 -0.06 8.94
C ASN A 332 13.75 0.42 7.90
N ASN A 333 14.20 1.11 6.83
CA ASN A 333 13.35 1.59 5.73
C ASN A 333 13.24 0.52 4.63
N THR A 334 12.88 -0.69 5.03
CA THR A 334 12.94 -1.89 4.18
C THR A 334 11.85 -1.93 3.10
N GLY A 335 10.85 -1.04 3.18
CA GLY A 335 9.86 -0.83 2.12
C GLY A 335 10.50 -0.37 0.80
N VAL A 336 11.60 0.39 0.86
CA VAL A 336 12.37 0.77 -0.33
C VAL A 336 12.90 -0.46 -1.08
N LEU A 337 13.41 -1.47 -0.35
CA LEU A 337 13.92 -2.70 -0.95
C LEU A 337 12.78 -3.53 -1.56
N LEU A 338 11.62 -3.59 -0.88
CA LEU A 338 10.44 -4.28 -1.39
C LEU A 338 9.96 -3.65 -2.70
N GLN A 339 9.75 -2.34 -2.71
CA GLN A 339 9.30 -1.61 -3.90
C GLN A 339 10.30 -1.73 -5.06
N LEU A 340 11.60 -1.74 -4.75
CA LEU A 340 12.65 -1.97 -5.75
C LEU A 340 12.60 -3.39 -6.30
N ALA A 341 12.36 -4.41 -5.46
CA ALA A 341 12.18 -5.79 -5.92
C ALA A 341 10.95 -5.94 -6.83
N GLU A 342 9.83 -5.32 -6.45
CA GLU A 342 8.59 -5.34 -7.23
C GLU A 342 8.76 -4.66 -8.59
N THR A 343 9.51 -3.55 -8.63
CA THR A 343 9.78 -2.82 -9.88
C THR A 343 10.81 -3.57 -10.75
N CYS A 344 11.84 -4.16 -10.15
CA CYS A 344 12.81 -5.04 -10.82
C CYS A 344 12.15 -6.21 -11.56
N PHE A 345 10.94 -6.63 -11.18
CA PHE A 345 10.20 -7.64 -11.93
C PHE A 345 9.99 -7.23 -13.40
N LEU A 346 9.75 -5.93 -13.66
CA LEU A 346 9.56 -5.37 -15.00
C LEU A 346 10.87 -5.27 -15.79
N PHE A 347 12.03 -5.32 -15.11
CA PHE A 347 13.36 -5.14 -15.72
C PHE A 347 14.27 -6.35 -15.47
N PRO A 348 14.21 -7.38 -16.34
CA PRO A 348 15.01 -8.61 -16.18
C PRO A 348 16.51 -8.39 -15.99
N ALA A 349 17.08 -7.36 -16.64
CA ALA A 349 18.51 -7.04 -16.56
C ALA A 349 19.00 -6.70 -15.13
N HIS A 350 18.11 -6.26 -14.24
CA HIS A 350 18.46 -5.84 -12.88
C HIS A 350 18.15 -6.87 -11.80
N GLN A 351 17.41 -7.94 -12.13
CA GLN A 351 16.94 -8.93 -11.15
C GLN A 351 18.10 -9.64 -10.45
N GLU A 352 19.11 -10.07 -11.20
CA GLU A 352 20.28 -10.78 -10.64
C GLU A 352 21.14 -9.85 -9.77
N THR A 353 21.40 -8.64 -10.25
CA THR A 353 22.13 -7.60 -9.51
C THR A 353 21.43 -7.26 -8.20
N PHE A 354 20.10 -7.10 -8.22
CA PHE A 354 19.31 -6.84 -7.01
C PHE A 354 19.48 -7.96 -5.97
N VAL A 355 19.28 -9.23 -6.37
CA VAL A 355 19.39 -10.36 -5.43
C VAL A 355 20.79 -10.49 -4.86
N LYS A 356 21.81 -10.33 -5.70
CA LYS A 356 23.22 -10.33 -5.27
C LYS A 356 23.47 -9.23 -4.24
N SER A 357 23.14 -7.98 -4.54
CA SER A 357 23.37 -6.86 -3.62
C SER A 357 22.58 -6.99 -2.32
N LEU A 358 21.36 -7.54 -2.37
CA LEU A 358 20.56 -7.81 -1.17
C LEU A 358 21.23 -8.84 -0.26
N LEU A 359 21.69 -9.97 -0.82
CA LEU A 359 22.38 -10.98 -0.05
C LEU A 359 23.77 -10.54 0.44
N GLU A 360 24.49 -9.73 -0.33
CA GLU A 360 25.75 -9.11 0.11
C GLU A 360 25.53 -8.18 1.31
N ALA A 361 24.46 -7.39 1.28
CA ALA A 361 24.08 -6.52 2.40
C ALA A 361 23.69 -7.32 3.66
N LEU A 362 23.11 -8.52 3.49
CA LEU A 362 22.80 -9.47 4.55
C LEU A 362 23.97 -10.42 4.89
N LYS A 363 25.16 -10.22 4.32
CA LYS A 363 26.35 -11.08 4.54
C LYS A 363 26.11 -12.57 4.20
N GLY A 364 25.18 -12.83 3.28
CA GLY A 364 24.74 -14.16 2.88
C GLY A 364 25.09 -14.58 1.45
N PHE A 365 25.73 -13.69 0.66
CA PHE A 365 26.09 -14.02 -0.73
C PHE A 365 27.37 -14.86 -0.82
N THR A 366 28.37 -14.54 0.01
CA THR A 366 29.65 -15.25 0.08
C THR A 366 29.95 -15.69 1.52
N PRO A 367 30.47 -16.91 1.74
CA PRO A 367 30.61 -18.01 0.78
C PRO A 367 29.25 -18.53 0.26
N GLU A 368 29.27 -19.25 -0.88
CA GLU A 368 28.05 -19.70 -1.59
C GLU A 368 27.11 -20.53 -0.71
N GLU A 369 27.64 -21.29 0.25
CA GLU A 369 26.85 -22.07 1.22
C GLU A 369 25.86 -21.21 2.01
N ARG A 370 26.19 -19.94 2.31
CA ARG A 370 25.30 -19.02 3.02
C ARG A 370 24.05 -18.68 2.23
N GLN A 371 24.08 -18.81 0.90
CA GLN A 371 22.92 -18.57 0.04
C GLN A 371 21.80 -19.56 0.32
N LEU A 372 22.10 -20.76 0.85
CA LEU A 372 21.09 -21.72 1.29
C LEU A 372 20.26 -21.22 2.47
N LYS A 373 20.77 -20.26 3.26
CA LYS A 373 20.03 -19.61 4.35
C LYS A 373 19.21 -18.40 3.88
N ALA A 374 19.07 -18.17 2.58
CA ALA A 374 18.37 -17.00 2.01
C ALA A 374 16.94 -16.80 2.53
N ILE A 375 16.17 -17.86 2.79
CA ILE A 375 14.81 -17.73 3.36
C ILE A 375 14.85 -17.08 4.74
N ILE A 376 15.77 -17.52 5.60
CA ILE A 376 15.91 -17.00 6.96
C ILE A 376 16.48 -15.58 6.92
N LEU A 377 17.54 -15.33 6.12
CA LEU A 377 18.19 -14.02 6.02
C LEU A 377 17.28 -12.93 5.46
N ILE A 378 16.63 -13.20 4.31
CA ILE A 378 15.74 -12.22 3.67
C ILE A 378 14.43 -12.12 4.47
N GLY A 379 13.93 -13.25 4.98
CA GLY A 379 12.71 -13.29 5.79
C GLY A 379 12.83 -12.45 7.07
N SER A 380 13.94 -12.53 7.79
CA SER A 380 14.19 -11.75 9.01
C SER A 380 14.72 -10.33 8.73
N LEU A 381 15.24 -10.09 7.52
CA LEU A 381 15.98 -8.88 7.15
C LEU A 381 17.16 -8.61 8.09
N GLN A 382 17.82 -9.69 8.53
CA GLN A 382 19.00 -9.65 9.39
C GLN A 382 20.20 -10.31 8.72
N SER A 383 21.40 -9.85 9.07
CA SER A 383 22.63 -10.40 8.51
C SER A 383 22.92 -11.81 9.03
N PHE A 384 23.70 -12.56 8.26
CA PHE A 384 24.14 -13.91 8.63
C PHE A 384 24.82 -13.94 9.99
N GLU A 385 25.69 -12.98 10.28
CA GLU A 385 26.44 -12.90 11.55
C GLU A 385 25.53 -12.72 12.77
N VAL A 386 24.39 -12.04 12.61
CA VAL A 386 23.43 -11.85 13.70
C VAL A 386 22.61 -13.11 13.97
N LEU A 387 22.23 -13.83 12.90
CA LEU A 387 21.39 -15.02 12.99
C LEU A 387 22.20 -16.30 13.27
N PHE A 388 23.45 -16.36 12.84
CA PHE A 388 24.34 -17.51 12.97
C PHE A 388 25.66 -17.07 13.62
N PRO A 389 25.64 -16.67 14.91
CA PRO A 389 26.86 -16.33 15.64
C PRO A 389 27.78 -17.54 15.76
N SER A 390 29.10 -17.32 15.78
CA SER A 390 30.11 -18.38 15.93
C SER A 390 30.05 -18.99 17.34
N GLU A 391 30.44 -20.27 17.46
CA GLU A 391 30.39 -21.07 18.70
C GLU A 391 31.26 -20.54 19.87
N ASP A 392 32.06 -19.50 19.66
CA ASP A 392 32.82 -18.81 20.72
C ASP A 392 31.91 -17.95 21.64
N ASP A 393 30.64 -17.75 21.29
CA ASP A 393 29.62 -17.17 22.16
C ASP A 393 28.91 -18.30 22.95
N GLU A 394 29.30 -18.45 24.22
CA GLU A 394 28.86 -19.51 25.16
C GLU A 394 27.36 -19.87 25.09
N ASN A 395 27.05 -21.03 24.47
CA ASN A 395 26.02 -22.03 24.83
C ASN A 395 25.41 -22.72 23.60
N SER A 396 26.12 -23.65 22.95
CA SER A 396 25.49 -24.64 22.07
C SER A 396 26.26 -25.95 22.08
N ASN A 397 25.80 -26.86 22.93
CA ASN A 397 26.29 -28.24 22.97
C ASN A 397 25.47 -29.06 21.95
N SER A 398 25.92 -29.14 20.70
CA SER A 398 25.39 -30.12 19.74
C SER A 398 26.49 -30.58 18.77
N GLY A 399 26.91 -31.84 18.91
CA GLY A 399 27.92 -32.52 18.10
C GLY A 399 27.50 -32.85 16.67
N THR A 400 26.74 -31.97 16.03
CA THR A 400 26.44 -31.99 14.60
C THR A 400 26.82 -30.61 14.08
N GLY A 401 27.77 -30.50 13.14
CA GLY A 401 28.28 -29.22 12.62
C GLY A 401 27.26 -28.34 11.86
N GLU A 402 25.97 -28.45 12.17
CA GLU A 402 24.90 -27.58 11.68
C GLU A 402 24.71 -26.40 12.65
N VAL A 403 25.15 -25.21 12.24
CA VAL A 403 24.91 -23.96 12.97
C VAL A 403 23.41 -23.64 12.92
N LYS A 404 22.72 -23.71 14.07
CA LYS A 404 21.31 -23.35 14.18
C LYS A 404 21.11 -21.83 14.22
N PRO A 405 20.05 -21.29 13.60
CA PRO A 405 19.75 -19.86 13.67
C PRO A 405 19.27 -19.44 15.06
N LYS A 406 19.77 -18.31 15.56
CA LYS A 406 19.28 -17.65 16.77
C LYS A 406 17.95 -16.95 16.49
N GLY A 407 16.85 -17.61 16.86
CA GLY A 407 15.49 -17.03 16.82
C GLY A 407 15.03 -16.71 15.39
N ILE A 408 14.23 -17.58 14.80
CA ILE A 408 13.69 -17.34 13.45
C ILE A 408 12.42 -16.50 13.55
N GLU A 409 12.50 -15.24 13.13
CA GLU A 409 11.35 -14.35 12.98
C GLU A 409 11.26 -13.85 11.54
N VAL A 410 10.12 -14.09 10.87
CA VAL A 410 9.86 -13.64 9.51
C VAL A 410 9.11 -12.32 9.57
N LYS A 411 9.76 -11.25 9.13
CA LYS A 411 9.16 -9.92 9.01
C LYS A 411 8.25 -9.84 7.79
N LEU A 412 7.25 -8.96 7.84
CA LEU A 412 6.31 -8.72 6.74
C LEU A 412 7.05 -8.38 5.42
N HIS A 413 7.89 -7.34 5.43
CA HIS A 413 8.66 -6.95 4.23
C HIS A 413 9.62 -8.05 3.76
N GLY A 414 10.16 -8.87 4.67
CA GLY A 414 11.02 -10.00 4.31
C GLY A 414 10.25 -11.10 3.57
N SER A 415 9.05 -11.42 4.06
CA SER A 415 8.13 -12.33 3.37
C SER A 415 7.71 -11.79 2.00
N LEU A 416 7.29 -10.53 1.91
CA LEU A 416 6.88 -9.91 0.65
C LEU A 416 8.04 -9.83 -0.35
N LEU A 417 9.26 -9.54 0.11
CA LEU A 417 10.47 -9.59 -0.72
C LEU A 417 10.66 -10.99 -1.31
N LEU A 418 10.62 -12.04 -0.48
CA LEU A 418 10.74 -13.41 -0.96
C LEU A 418 9.63 -13.79 -1.96
N GLN A 419 8.41 -13.31 -1.75
CA GLN A 419 7.30 -13.50 -2.69
C GLN A 419 7.58 -12.79 -4.04
N SER A 420 8.08 -11.56 -4.03
CA SER A 420 8.48 -10.84 -5.25
C SER A 420 9.63 -11.53 -5.98
N LEU A 421 10.63 -12.05 -5.24
CA LEU A 421 11.74 -12.80 -5.82
C LEU A 421 11.31 -14.13 -6.46
N LEU A 422 10.23 -14.76 -6.00
CA LEU A 422 9.66 -15.96 -6.65
C LEU A 422 9.09 -15.66 -8.05
N LYS A 423 8.76 -14.39 -8.36
CA LYS A 423 8.26 -13.96 -9.67
C LYS A 423 9.38 -13.72 -10.68
N PHE A 424 10.62 -13.50 -10.22
CA PHE A 424 11.79 -13.27 -11.08
C PHE A 424 12.06 -14.44 -12.03
N GLN A 425 12.78 -14.16 -13.13
CA GLN A 425 13.17 -15.18 -14.10
C GLN A 425 14.04 -16.26 -13.43
N ASN A 426 15.04 -15.83 -12.67
CA ASN A 426 15.89 -16.69 -11.85
C ASN A 426 15.48 -16.68 -10.37
N LYS A 427 14.70 -17.69 -9.99
CA LYS A 427 14.22 -17.92 -8.62
C LYS A 427 15.01 -18.98 -7.85
N ARG A 428 16.20 -19.39 -8.36
CA ARG A 428 16.96 -20.53 -7.80
C ARG A 428 17.35 -20.33 -6.34
N ILE A 429 17.77 -19.13 -5.96
CA ILE A 429 18.17 -18.80 -4.58
C ILE A 429 17.02 -19.06 -3.60
N VAL A 430 15.82 -18.56 -3.90
CA VAL A 430 14.65 -18.76 -3.03
C VAL A 430 14.23 -20.23 -3.00
N VAL A 431 14.17 -20.90 -4.17
CA VAL A 431 13.79 -22.32 -4.24
C VAL A 431 14.79 -23.21 -3.49
N ASN A 432 16.09 -23.01 -3.68
CA ASN A 432 17.11 -23.78 -3.00
C ASN A 432 17.12 -23.50 -1.50
N GLY A 433 16.90 -22.24 -1.10
CA GLY A 433 16.76 -21.86 0.31
C GLY A 433 15.62 -22.61 0.99
N PHE A 434 14.45 -22.73 0.36
CA PHE A 434 13.35 -23.55 0.88
C PHE A 434 13.72 -25.02 1.04
N MET A 435 14.46 -25.58 0.07
CA MET A 435 14.87 -26.99 0.12
C MET A 435 15.96 -27.27 1.17
N ALA A 436 16.66 -26.24 1.64
CA ALA A 436 17.71 -26.33 2.64
C ALA A 436 17.21 -26.13 4.08
N LEU A 437 15.94 -25.78 4.28
CA LEU A 437 15.35 -25.65 5.61
C LEU A 437 15.23 -27.02 6.28
N SER A 438 15.64 -27.09 7.55
CA SER A 438 15.34 -28.23 8.41
C SER A 438 13.84 -28.31 8.73
N THR A 439 13.40 -29.45 9.23
CA THR A 439 12.00 -29.64 9.67
C THR A 439 11.61 -28.62 10.75
N GLU A 440 12.50 -28.36 11.71
CA GLU A 440 12.29 -27.38 12.79
C GLU A 440 12.22 -25.94 12.26
N GLU A 441 13.15 -25.56 11.38
CA GLU A 441 13.21 -24.23 10.76
C GLU A 441 11.93 -23.97 9.95
N LEU A 442 11.53 -24.94 9.12
CA LEU A 442 10.36 -24.85 8.26
C LEU A 442 9.05 -24.73 9.07
N LYS A 443 8.90 -25.55 10.12
CA LYS A 443 7.77 -25.45 11.05
C LYS A 443 7.70 -24.06 11.68
N THR A 444 8.83 -23.57 12.18
CA THR A 444 8.92 -22.26 12.84
C THR A 444 8.50 -21.13 11.92
N ILE A 445 8.92 -21.17 10.65
CA ILE A 445 8.53 -20.18 9.63
C ILE A 445 7.03 -20.26 9.32
N ILE A 446 6.49 -21.44 9.04
CA ILE A 446 5.11 -21.61 8.57
C ILE A 446 4.08 -21.25 9.65
N CYS A 447 4.40 -21.45 10.92
CA CYS A 447 3.52 -21.11 12.04
C CYS A 447 3.48 -19.59 12.34
N GLN A 448 4.29 -18.79 11.64
CA GLN A 448 4.23 -17.32 11.72
C GLN A 448 3.30 -16.76 10.64
N PRO A 449 2.55 -15.67 10.91
CA PRO A 449 1.67 -15.05 9.93
C PRO A 449 2.39 -14.77 8.61
N ALA A 450 3.51 -14.04 8.62
CA ALA A 450 4.24 -13.68 7.40
C ALA A 450 4.80 -14.91 6.66
N GLY A 451 5.25 -15.94 7.38
CA GLY A 451 5.78 -17.17 6.79
C GLY A 451 4.69 -18.08 6.19
N SER A 452 3.47 -18.05 6.73
CA SER A 452 2.32 -18.80 6.18
C SER A 452 1.96 -18.33 4.76
N TYR A 453 1.91 -17.02 4.51
CA TYR A 453 1.68 -16.45 3.18
C TYR A 453 2.85 -16.72 2.22
N LEU A 454 4.08 -16.74 2.74
CA LEU A 454 5.24 -17.08 1.93
C LEU A 454 5.17 -18.54 1.43
N LEU A 455 4.76 -19.48 2.28
CA LEU A 455 4.52 -20.86 1.87
C LEU A 455 3.40 -20.95 0.83
N GLU A 456 2.29 -20.23 1.04
CA GLU A 456 1.19 -20.18 0.08
C GLU A 456 1.66 -19.72 -1.30
N HIS A 457 2.44 -18.63 -1.36
CA HIS A 457 2.98 -18.10 -2.62
C HIS A 457 3.95 -19.08 -3.29
N PHE A 458 4.75 -19.82 -2.52
CA PHE A 458 5.61 -20.88 -3.06
C PHE A 458 4.79 -22.02 -3.67
N MET A 459 3.72 -22.45 -3.01
CA MET A 459 2.86 -23.54 -3.48
C MET A 459 1.99 -23.14 -4.67
N SER A 460 1.56 -21.88 -4.74
CA SER A 460 0.75 -21.34 -5.84
C SER A 460 1.55 -21.10 -7.11
N ASN A 461 2.85 -20.86 -7.00
CA ASN A 461 3.69 -20.50 -8.15
C ASN A 461 3.84 -21.67 -9.14
N GLU A 462 3.31 -21.50 -10.34
CA GLU A 462 3.28 -22.54 -11.39
C GLU A 462 4.64 -22.78 -12.03
N ARG A 463 5.53 -21.79 -11.96
CA ARG A 463 6.90 -21.89 -12.49
C ARG A 463 7.79 -22.76 -11.60
N ILE A 464 7.31 -23.22 -10.44
CA ILE A 464 7.99 -24.15 -9.54
C ILE A 464 7.49 -25.57 -9.81
N LYS A 465 8.41 -26.47 -10.15
CA LYS A 465 8.08 -27.88 -10.45
C LYS A 465 7.45 -28.58 -9.25
N ASP A 466 6.41 -29.38 -9.50
CA ASP A 466 5.72 -30.20 -8.49
C ASP A 466 6.67 -31.09 -7.66
N LYS A 467 7.77 -31.57 -8.24
CA LYS A 467 8.79 -32.35 -7.51
C LYS A 467 9.37 -31.59 -6.31
N LYS A 468 9.57 -30.27 -6.44
CA LYS A 468 10.10 -29.43 -5.34
C LYS A 468 9.02 -29.14 -4.29
N LYS A 469 7.77 -28.94 -4.72
CA LYS A 469 6.61 -28.81 -3.84
C LYS A 469 6.38 -30.08 -3.01
N GLU A 470 6.47 -31.25 -3.65
CA GLU A 470 6.40 -32.56 -2.99
C GLU A 470 7.54 -32.76 -2.00
N GLN A 471 8.78 -32.38 -2.35
CA GLN A 471 9.93 -32.42 -1.44
C GLN A 471 9.67 -31.60 -0.18
N LEU A 472 9.13 -30.38 -0.31
CA LEU A 472 8.80 -29.52 0.84
C LEU A 472 7.76 -30.16 1.75
N ILE A 473 6.69 -30.74 1.18
CA ILE A 473 5.67 -31.49 1.94
C ILE A 473 6.30 -32.68 2.67
N ASN A 474 7.22 -33.39 2.03
CA ASN A 474 7.94 -34.50 2.65
C ASN A 474 8.78 -34.03 3.84
N THR A 475 9.45 -32.88 3.77
CA THR A 475 10.19 -32.28 4.89
C THR A 475 9.28 -31.99 6.08
N MET A 476 8.03 -31.57 5.85
CA MET A 476 7.07 -31.24 6.91
C MET A 476 6.38 -32.45 7.55
N LYS A 477 6.55 -33.67 7.02
CA LYS A 477 5.75 -34.86 7.41
C LYS A 477 5.69 -35.11 8.91
N ASN A 478 6.82 -34.99 9.59
CA ASN A 478 6.93 -35.34 11.01
C ASN A 478 6.21 -34.32 11.92
N ASP A 479 6.18 -33.05 11.49
CA ASP A 479 5.57 -31.96 12.24
C ASP A 479 4.21 -31.52 11.69
N LEU A 480 3.72 -32.17 10.63
CA LEU A 480 2.52 -31.75 9.89
C LEU A 480 1.29 -31.60 10.79
N PHE A 481 1.09 -32.52 11.73
CA PHE A 481 0.00 -32.44 12.71
C PHE A 481 0.12 -31.17 13.57
N SER A 482 1.32 -30.89 14.09
CA SER A 482 1.57 -29.71 14.91
C SER A 482 1.37 -28.41 14.12
N ILE A 483 1.79 -28.37 12.85
CA ILE A 483 1.57 -27.22 11.96
C ILE A 483 0.07 -27.02 11.72
N CYS A 484 -0.70 -28.08 11.52
CA CYS A 484 -2.14 -27.99 11.27
C CYS A 484 -2.95 -27.55 12.51
N CYS A 485 -2.43 -27.73 13.72
CA CYS A 485 -3.05 -27.23 14.96
C CYS A 485 -2.62 -25.80 15.31
N ASP A 486 -1.74 -25.17 14.52
CA ASP A 486 -1.34 -23.78 14.73
C ASP A 486 -2.32 -22.78 14.07
N LYS A 487 -2.43 -21.57 14.64
CA LYS A 487 -3.30 -20.50 14.11
C LYS A 487 -2.95 -20.13 12.67
N SER A 488 -1.67 -19.94 12.36
CA SER A 488 -1.21 -19.56 11.01
C SER A 488 -0.97 -20.80 10.16
N GLY A 489 -0.37 -21.84 10.75
CA GLY A 489 -0.04 -23.09 10.07
C GLY A 489 -1.27 -23.82 9.53
N SER A 490 -2.40 -23.82 10.25
CA SER A 490 -3.66 -24.39 9.76
C SER A 490 -4.10 -23.76 8.43
N ARG A 491 -4.11 -22.42 8.37
CA ARG A 491 -4.48 -21.66 7.17
C ARG A 491 -3.51 -21.90 6.02
N ALA A 492 -2.20 -21.91 6.32
CA ALA A 492 -1.18 -22.26 5.33
C ALA A 492 -1.46 -23.64 4.73
N MET A 493 -1.75 -24.64 5.58
CA MET A 493 -1.97 -26.01 5.15
C MET A 493 -3.27 -26.22 4.38
N GLU A 494 -4.32 -25.45 4.67
CA GLU A 494 -5.54 -25.42 3.85
C GLU A 494 -5.23 -24.92 2.42
N SER A 495 -4.47 -23.83 2.29
CA SER A 495 -4.06 -23.29 0.99
C SER A 495 -3.14 -24.26 0.24
N VAL A 496 -2.11 -24.79 0.92
CA VAL A 496 -1.19 -25.83 0.41
C VAL A 496 -1.97 -27.02 -0.13
N PHE A 497 -2.95 -27.53 0.62
CA PHE A 497 -3.74 -28.69 0.21
C PHE A 497 -4.57 -28.38 -1.04
N LYS A 498 -5.24 -27.22 -1.10
CA LYS A 498 -6.05 -26.79 -2.26
C LYS A 498 -5.21 -26.66 -3.54
N MET A 499 -3.98 -26.16 -3.43
CA MET A 499 -3.04 -25.94 -4.54
C MET A 499 -2.27 -27.20 -4.97
N SER A 500 -2.29 -28.25 -4.15
CA SER A 500 -1.50 -29.46 -4.36
C SER A 500 -2.13 -30.43 -5.37
N SER A 501 -1.26 -31.17 -6.07
CA SER A 501 -1.66 -32.31 -6.89
C SER A 501 -2.24 -33.44 -6.05
N ILE A 502 -2.95 -34.38 -6.68
CA ILE A 502 -3.54 -35.55 -6.00
C ILE A 502 -2.51 -36.35 -5.19
N LYS A 503 -1.28 -36.47 -5.69
CA LYS A 503 -0.20 -37.20 -5.01
C LYS A 503 0.18 -36.51 -3.69
N MET A 504 0.38 -35.20 -3.74
CA MET A 504 0.69 -34.38 -2.56
C MET A 504 -0.47 -34.36 -1.55
N LYS A 505 -1.72 -34.22 -2.02
CA LYS A 505 -2.93 -34.33 -1.19
C LYS A 505 -2.99 -35.67 -0.46
N THR A 506 -2.66 -36.76 -1.16
CA THR A 506 -2.64 -38.11 -0.58
C THR A 506 -1.61 -38.21 0.54
N ILE A 507 -0.39 -37.70 0.34
CA ILE A 507 0.66 -37.68 1.37
C ILE A 507 0.18 -36.93 2.63
N ILE A 508 -0.41 -35.74 2.46
CA ILE A 508 -0.93 -34.94 3.57
C ILE A 508 -2.03 -35.71 4.31
N ALA A 509 -3.00 -36.27 3.59
CA ALA A 509 -4.12 -36.99 4.16
C ALA A 509 -3.69 -38.25 4.93
N GLU A 510 -2.69 -39.01 4.41
CA GLU A 510 -2.15 -40.20 5.08
C GLU A 510 -1.52 -39.89 6.43
N VAL A 511 -0.78 -38.78 6.53
CA VAL A 511 -0.14 -38.37 7.78
C VAL A 511 -1.19 -37.91 8.79
N LEU A 512 -2.13 -37.06 8.37
CA LEU A 512 -3.14 -36.48 9.25
C LEU A 512 -4.19 -37.49 9.72
N ALA A 513 -4.54 -38.48 8.88
CA ALA A 513 -5.52 -39.52 9.24
C ALA A 513 -5.09 -40.38 10.45
N LYS A 514 -3.78 -40.47 10.74
CA LYS A 514 -3.26 -41.18 11.92
C LYS A 514 -3.71 -40.54 13.24
N LYS A 515 -3.98 -39.24 13.25
CA LYS A 515 -4.43 -38.46 14.42
C LYS A 515 -5.73 -37.70 14.13
N GLU A 516 -6.62 -38.28 13.33
CA GLU A 516 -7.86 -37.64 12.86
C GLU A 516 -8.73 -37.06 13.99
N THR A 517 -8.96 -37.84 15.05
CA THR A 517 -9.84 -37.44 16.16
C THR A 517 -9.29 -36.22 16.89
N GLN A 518 -7.98 -36.22 17.18
CA GLN A 518 -7.28 -35.11 17.81
C GLN A 518 -7.31 -33.86 16.93
N LEU A 519 -7.09 -34.03 15.61
CA LEU A 519 -7.13 -32.92 14.66
C LEU A 519 -8.54 -32.32 14.55
N HIS A 520 -9.58 -33.16 14.56
CA HIS A 520 -10.97 -32.70 14.50
C HIS A 520 -11.40 -31.92 15.75
N SER A 521 -10.92 -32.33 16.92
CA SER A 521 -11.20 -31.64 18.20
C SER A 521 -10.38 -30.37 18.39
N ASP A 522 -9.29 -30.19 17.66
CA ASP A 522 -8.43 -29.02 17.78
C ASP A 522 -9.10 -27.75 17.21
N ARG A 523 -8.91 -26.62 17.88
CA ARG A 523 -9.51 -25.32 17.53
C ARG A 523 -9.20 -24.89 16.09
N PHE A 524 -8.00 -25.18 15.60
CA PHE A 524 -7.55 -24.80 14.26
C PHE A 524 -7.49 -26.01 13.33
N GLY A 525 -7.07 -27.17 13.84
CA GLY A 525 -6.99 -28.42 13.09
C GLY A 525 -8.32 -28.85 12.49
N CYS A 526 -9.45 -28.50 13.11
CA CYS A 526 -10.78 -28.85 12.60
C CYS A 526 -11.06 -28.30 11.19
N PHE A 527 -10.47 -27.15 10.81
CA PHE A 527 -10.60 -26.59 9.47
C PHE A 527 -9.81 -27.41 8.45
N VAL A 528 -8.58 -27.81 8.79
CA VAL A 528 -7.76 -28.69 7.95
C VAL A 528 -8.43 -30.05 7.79
N HIS A 529 -9.00 -30.63 8.86
CA HIS A 529 -9.76 -31.89 8.81
C HIS A 529 -10.89 -31.84 7.78
N ARG A 530 -11.67 -30.74 7.78
CA ARG A 530 -12.75 -30.51 6.82
C ARG A 530 -12.23 -30.32 5.40
N THR A 531 -11.22 -29.46 5.22
CA THR A 531 -10.61 -29.18 3.90
C THR A 531 -10.00 -30.43 3.27
N CYS A 532 -9.34 -31.28 4.05
CA CYS A 532 -8.79 -32.55 3.58
C CYS A 532 -9.84 -33.67 3.46
N GLN A 533 -11.06 -33.47 3.93
CA GLN A 533 -12.14 -34.47 3.98
C GLN A 533 -11.67 -35.80 4.60
N LEU A 534 -10.96 -35.75 5.74
CA LEU A 534 -10.23 -36.90 6.29
C LEU A 534 -11.12 -38.09 6.64
N SER A 535 -12.36 -37.87 7.06
CA SER A 535 -13.29 -38.97 7.35
C SER A 535 -13.65 -39.75 6.07
N GLN A 536 -13.81 -39.07 4.93
CA GLN A 536 -13.99 -39.74 3.65
C GLN A 536 -12.71 -40.44 3.19
N PHE A 537 -11.54 -39.84 3.42
CA PHE A 537 -10.26 -40.46 3.10
C PHE A 537 -10.07 -41.81 3.83
N LYS A 538 -10.45 -41.88 5.11
CA LYS A 538 -10.32 -43.08 5.95
C LYS A 538 -11.33 -44.17 5.61
N HIS A 539 -12.59 -43.81 5.36
CA HIS A 539 -13.67 -44.80 5.16
C HIS A 539 -14.00 -45.08 3.69
N ARG A 540 -13.70 -44.16 2.77
CA ARG A 540 -14.10 -44.22 1.35
C ARG A 540 -13.01 -43.65 0.43
N ARG A 541 -11.83 -44.25 0.48
CA ARG A 541 -10.63 -43.77 -0.24
C ARG A 541 -10.84 -43.58 -1.75
N ASN A 542 -11.54 -44.48 -2.42
CA ASN A 542 -11.81 -44.37 -3.87
C ASN A 542 -12.71 -43.16 -4.21
N ALA A 543 -13.74 -42.91 -3.39
CA ALA A 543 -14.62 -41.76 -3.57
C ALA A 543 -13.86 -40.45 -3.31
N TRP A 544 -13.06 -40.41 -2.24
CA TRP A 544 -12.20 -39.27 -1.93
C TRP A 544 -11.23 -38.96 -3.09
N THR A 545 -10.54 -39.95 -3.64
CA THR A 545 -9.61 -39.77 -4.77
C THR A 545 -10.34 -39.22 -6.00
N SER A 546 -11.57 -39.69 -6.27
CA SER A 546 -12.38 -39.17 -7.38
C SER A 546 -12.73 -37.69 -7.21
N ILE A 547 -13.17 -37.28 -6.00
CA ILE A 547 -13.47 -35.89 -5.66
C ILE A 547 -12.21 -35.03 -5.82
N MET A 548 -11.10 -35.43 -5.19
CA MET A 548 -9.86 -34.66 -5.21
C MET A 548 -9.27 -34.53 -6.63
N THR A 549 -9.45 -35.55 -7.47
CA THR A 549 -9.00 -35.52 -8.88
C THR A 549 -9.86 -34.58 -9.72
N LYS A 550 -11.19 -34.55 -9.50
CA LYS A 550 -12.08 -33.58 -10.16
C LYS A 550 -11.70 -32.14 -9.79
N ASP A 551 -11.41 -31.89 -8.51
CA ASP A 551 -10.98 -30.57 -8.03
C ASP A 551 -9.63 -30.14 -8.62
N ASP A 552 -8.65 -31.05 -8.71
CA ASP A 552 -7.34 -30.74 -9.32
C ASP A 552 -7.47 -30.44 -10.84
N LYS A 553 -8.32 -31.18 -11.55
CA LYS A 553 -8.61 -30.90 -12.97
C LYS A 553 -9.28 -29.53 -13.14
N LYS A 554 -10.28 -29.22 -12.31
CA LYS A 554 -10.95 -27.92 -12.32
C LYS A 554 -9.93 -26.80 -12.10
N ARG A 555 -9.08 -26.92 -11.08
CA ARG A 555 -8.02 -25.94 -10.76
C ARG A 555 -7.09 -25.68 -11.95
N LYS A 556 -6.59 -26.74 -12.60
CA LYS A 556 -5.71 -26.62 -13.78
C LYS A 556 -6.39 -25.89 -14.94
N LEU A 557 -7.66 -26.23 -15.22
CA LEU A 557 -8.44 -25.57 -16.26
C LEU A 557 -8.63 -24.06 -16.01
N PHE A 558 -8.86 -23.66 -14.75
CA PHE A 558 -9.02 -22.24 -14.42
C PHE A 558 -7.69 -21.47 -14.40
N ALA A 559 -6.57 -22.13 -14.09
CA ALA A 559 -5.25 -21.52 -14.16
C ALA A 559 -4.86 -21.14 -15.59
N ASP A 560 -5.12 -22.03 -16.55
CA ASP A 560 -4.88 -21.79 -17.98
C ASP A 560 -5.71 -20.59 -18.51
N LEU A 561 -6.85 -20.29 -17.88
CA LEU A 561 -7.74 -19.19 -18.27
C LEU A 561 -7.30 -17.81 -17.73
N ILE A 562 -6.55 -17.79 -16.62
CA ILE A 562 -6.14 -16.57 -15.90
C ILE A 562 -4.67 -16.20 -16.21
N GLY A 563 -3.89 -17.10 -16.82
CA GLY A 563 -2.44 -16.98 -16.97
C GLY A 563 -1.88 -16.17 -18.15
N GLU A 564 -2.67 -15.51 -18.99
CA GLU A 564 -2.11 -14.66 -20.07
C GLU A 564 -1.74 -13.25 -19.56
N ALA A 565 -0.46 -13.06 -19.22
CA ALA A 565 0.23 -11.76 -19.24
C ALA A 565 1.30 -11.78 -20.36
N PRO A 566 1.72 -10.61 -20.89
CA PRO A 566 1.84 -10.36 -22.31
C PRO A 566 2.84 -11.28 -23.02
N LYS A 567 2.38 -11.86 -24.13
CA LYS A 567 3.25 -12.50 -25.12
C LYS A 567 4.30 -11.49 -25.58
N ASP A 568 5.56 -11.90 -25.54
CA ASP A 568 6.69 -11.23 -26.16
C ASP A 568 6.33 -10.84 -27.62
N THR A 569 5.93 -9.59 -27.84
CA THR A 569 5.85 -9.02 -29.19
C THR A 569 7.26 -8.62 -29.62
N ASN A 570 8.11 -9.60 -29.87
CA ASN A 570 9.19 -9.40 -30.82
C ASN A 570 8.54 -9.33 -32.22
N ARG A 571 8.33 -8.10 -32.69
CA ARG A 571 8.11 -7.81 -34.10
C ARG A 571 9.36 -8.25 -34.88
N THR A 572 9.37 -9.50 -35.34
CA THR A 572 10.22 -9.88 -36.46
C THR A 572 9.60 -9.34 -37.74
N LEU A 573 10.36 -8.44 -38.37
CA LEU A 573 10.09 -7.87 -39.67
C LEU A 573 9.83 -8.96 -40.73
N GLY A 574 8.73 -8.75 -41.45
CA GLY A 574 8.32 -9.30 -42.75
C GLY A 574 9.09 -10.46 -43.36
N ASN A 575 8.42 -11.61 -43.45
CA ASN A 575 8.61 -12.56 -44.55
C ASN A 575 7.33 -12.58 -45.42
N ARG A 576 7.35 -11.83 -46.52
CA ARG A 576 6.33 -11.89 -47.58
C ARG A 576 6.38 -13.26 -48.26
N LYS A 577 5.38 -14.10 -48.03
CA LYS A 577 5.08 -15.26 -48.88
C LYS A 577 4.54 -14.75 -50.23
N LYS A 578 5.24 -15.08 -51.32
CA LYS A 578 4.75 -14.94 -52.70
C LYS A 578 3.47 -15.75 -52.89
N GLN A 579 2.35 -15.07 -53.15
CA GLN A 579 1.18 -15.68 -53.79
C GLN A 579 1.53 -15.96 -55.26
N LYS A 580 1.39 -17.22 -55.67
CA LYS A 580 1.40 -17.63 -57.08
C LYS A 580 0.05 -17.26 -57.69
N ASN A 581 0.06 -16.35 -58.66
CA ASN A 581 -1.04 -16.14 -59.59
C ASN A 581 -1.13 -17.34 -60.54
N SER A 582 -2.28 -18.01 -60.57
CA SER A 582 -2.68 -18.92 -61.65
C SER A 582 -3.70 -18.20 -62.53
N SER A 583 -3.22 -17.53 -63.58
CA SER A 583 -4.06 -17.09 -64.69
C SER A 583 -4.23 -18.25 -65.67
N HIS A 584 -5.45 -18.78 -65.77
CA HIS A 584 -5.89 -19.54 -66.94
C HIS A 584 -5.85 -18.62 -68.16
N HIS A 585 -5.14 -19.03 -69.20
CA HIS A 585 -5.38 -18.57 -70.56
C HIS A 585 -5.48 -19.81 -71.44
N GLU A 586 -6.69 -20.03 -71.96
CA GLU A 586 -6.94 -20.95 -73.07
C GLU A 586 -6.21 -20.47 -74.32
N GLY A 587 -5.65 -21.42 -75.07
CA GLY A 587 -5.14 -21.26 -76.43
C GLY A 587 -5.07 -22.64 -77.09
N PRO A 588 -5.51 -22.79 -78.35
CA PRO A 588 -6.06 -24.04 -78.85
C PRO A 588 -5.01 -24.95 -79.51
N SER A 589 -5.12 -26.25 -79.28
CA SER A 589 -5.05 -27.37 -80.25
C SER A 589 -5.19 -28.69 -79.51
#